data_AF-F0I3B4-F1
#
_entry.id   AF-F0I3B4-F1
#
_cell.length_a   1.000
_cell.length_b   1.000
_cell.length_c   1.000
_cell.angle_alpha   90.00
_cell.angle_beta   90.00
_cell.angle_gamma   90.00
#
_symmetry.space_group_name_H-M   'P 1'
#
loop_
_entity.id
_entity.type
_entity.pdbx_description
1 polymer ?
#
loop_
_entity_poly.entity_id
_entity_poly.type
_entity_poly.pdbx_seq_one_letter_code
_entity_poly.pdbx_strand_id
1 'polypeptide(L)'
;MPEDVSSFQDTLIKSLKYGFVDNIRYQEGGYSSQILINDPEFKRYVLADLQEELGKCQSFYISVAFIIQSGIALIKSPLFYLMDKGIREKILISLILTLMFLLL
;
A
#
# COMPACT_ATOMS: atom_id res chain seq x y z
N MET A 1 -29.23 2.52 -17.36
CA MET A 1 -28.69 1.95 -16.11
C MET A 1 -27.19 1.81 -16.30
N PRO A 2 -26.32 2.14 -15.33
CA PRO A 2 -24.89 2.20 -15.60
C PRO A 2 -24.33 0.77 -15.61
N GLU A 3 -23.88 0.31 -16.78
CA GLU A 3 -23.22 -0.99 -16.96
C GLU A 3 -21.86 -1.06 -16.22
N ASP A 4 -21.27 0.11 -15.89
CA ASP A 4 -19.97 0.25 -15.24
C ASP A 4 -19.91 -0.20 -13.76
N VAL A 5 -21.03 -0.16 -13.04
CA VAL A 5 -21.03 -0.54 -11.60
C VAL A 5 -21.01 -2.07 -11.44
N SER A 6 -21.62 -2.80 -12.40
CA SER A 6 -21.64 -4.26 -12.41
C SER A 6 -20.23 -4.83 -12.61
N SER A 7 -19.45 -4.24 -13.52
CA SER A 7 -18.14 -4.77 -13.91
C SER A 7 -17.09 -4.67 -12.79
N PHE A 8 -17.09 -3.58 -12.01
CA PHE A 8 -16.19 -3.42 -10.87
C PHE A 8 -16.52 -4.42 -9.75
N GLN A 9 -17.80 -4.55 -9.39
CA GLN A 9 -18.23 -5.48 -8.34
C GLN A 9 -17.87 -6.92 -8.68
N ASP A 10 -18.08 -7.32 -9.95
CA ASP A 10 -17.71 -8.65 -10.43
C ASP A 10 -16.20 -8.89 -10.34
N THR A 11 -15.40 -7.91 -10.74
CA THR A 11 -13.93 -7.97 -10.66
C THR A 11 -13.46 -8.08 -9.21
N LEU A 12 -14.02 -7.27 -8.31
CA LEU A 12 -13.70 -7.29 -6.89
C LEU A 12 -14.04 -8.64 -6.24
N ILE A 13 -15.22 -9.19 -6.53
CA ILE A 13 -15.65 -10.51 -6.00
C ILE A 13 -14.71 -11.61 -6.48
N LYS A 14 -14.31 -11.61 -7.75
CA LYS A 14 -13.36 -12.59 -8.28
C LYS A 14 -11.98 -12.45 -7.63
N SER A 15 -11.49 -11.23 -7.43
CA SER A 15 -10.22 -10.96 -6.75
C SER A 15 -10.22 -11.39 -5.29
N LEU A 16 -11.33 -11.19 -4.56
CA LEU A 16 -11.47 -11.68 -3.19
C LEU A 16 -11.46 -13.21 -3.14
N LYS A 17 -12.19 -13.87 -4.06
CA LYS A 17 -12.21 -15.34 -4.15
C LYS A 17 -10.84 -15.91 -4.52
N TYR A 18 -10.09 -15.24 -5.39
CA TYR A 18 -8.70 -15.60 -5.69
C TYR A 18 -7.80 -15.51 -4.46
N GLY A 19 -7.84 -14.38 -3.74
CA GLY A 19 -6.93 -14.12 -2.62
C GLY A 19 -7.25 -14.91 -1.35
N PHE A 20 -8.51 -15.26 -1.11
CA PHE A 20 -8.96 -15.83 0.18
C PHE A 20 -9.66 -17.19 0.08
N VAL A 21 -10.00 -17.69 -1.11
CA VAL A 21 -10.73 -18.96 -1.28
C VAL A 21 -9.94 -19.98 -2.09
N ASP A 22 -9.64 -19.69 -3.37
CA ASP A 22 -8.97 -20.63 -4.27
C ASP A 22 -8.27 -19.89 -5.42
N ASN A 23 -6.94 -19.89 -5.41
CA ASN A 23 -6.14 -19.20 -6.43
C ASN A 23 -5.94 -20.01 -7.73
N ILE A 24 -6.44 -21.24 -7.81
CA ILE A 24 -6.42 -22.07 -9.03
C ILE A 24 -7.71 -21.84 -9.82
N ARG A 25 -8.86 -21.72 -9.12
CA ARG A 25 -10.18 -21.60 -9.75
C ARG A 25 -10.53 -20.19 -10.22
N TYR A 26 -9.98 -19.16 -9.60
CA TYR A 26 -10.21 -17.75 -9.96
C TYR A 26 -8.93 -17.20 -10.58
N GLN A 27 -9.00 -16.31 -11.59
CA GLN A 27 -7.80 -15.81 -12.29
C GLN A 27 -7.72 -14.27 -12.37
N GLU A 28 -8.71 -13.54 -11.86
CA GLU A 28 -8.72 -12.08 -11.83
C GLU A 28 -8.25 -11.58 -10.47
N GLY A 29 -6.95 -11.36 -10.32
CA GLY A 29 -6.31 -10.99 -9.05
C GLY A 29 -6.00 -9.50 -8.85
N GLY A 30 -6.50 -8.60 -9.72
CA GLY A 30 -6.14 -7.18 -9.68
C GLY A 30 -6.39 -6.47 -8.34
N TYR A 31 -7.42 -6.90 -7.59
CA TYR A 31 -7.73 -6.41 -6.23
C TYR A 31 -7.48 -7.46 -5.15
N SER A 32 -6.74 -8.52 -5.47
CA SER A 32 -6.49 -9.60 -4.52
C SER A 32 -5.43 -9.21 -3.50
N SER A 33 -5.55 -9.75 -2.28
CA SER A 33 -4.56 -9.53 -1.23
C SER A 33 -3.19 -10.08 -1.68
N GLN A 34 -2.13 -9.34 -1.35
CA GLN A 34 -0.75 -9.72 -1.63
C GLN A 34 0.07 -9.75 -0.36
N ILE A 35 0.95 -10.74 -0.25
CA ILE A 35 1.96 -10.81 0.80
C ILE A 35 3.18 -10.05 0.31
N LEU A 36 3.41 -8.87 0.86
CA LEU A 36 4.58 -8.05 0.54
C LEU A 36 5.76 -8.50 1.40
N ILE A 37 6.81 -8.98 0.73
CA ILE A 37 8.06 -9.43 1.35
C ILE A 37 9.24 -8.81 0.62
N ASN A 38 10.33 -8.60 1.38
CA ASN A 38 11.62 -8.32 0.77
C ASN A 38 12.28 -9.66 0.43
N ASP A 39 12.32 -9.96 -0.86
CA ASP A 39 12.92 -11.16 -1.43
C ASP A 39 13.93 -10.76 -2.51
N PRO A 40 15.22 -10.61 -2.15
CA PRO A 40 16.26 -10.21 -3.10
C PRO A 40 16.50 -11.23 -4.21
N GLU A 41 16.27 -12.52 -3.97
CA GLU A 41 16.46 -13.57 -4.98
C GLU A 41 15.46 -13.40 -6.12
N PHE A 42 14.21 -13.12 -5.77
CA PHE A 42 13.13 -12.87 -6.72
C PHE A 42 12.92 -11.38 -7.05
N LYS A 43 13.82 -10.51 -6.57
CA LYS A 43 13.79 -9.04 -6.76
C LYS A 43 12.47 -8.39 -6.34
N ARG A 44 11.86 -8.89 -5.28
CA ARG A 44 10.64 -8.31 -4.69
C ARG A 44 11.01 -7.46 -3.49
N TYR A 45 10.47 -6.25 -3.43
CA TYR A 45 10.75 -5.32 -2.36
C TYR A 45 9.48 -4.60 -1.99
N VAL A 46 9.15 -4.61 -0.69
CA VAL A 46 8.00 -3.88 -0.14
C VAL A 46 8.04 -2.40 -0.54
N LEU A 47 9.24 -1.83 -0.67
CA LEU A 47 9.43 -0.45 -1.12
C LEU A 47 8.90 -0.22 -2.54
N ALA A 48 9.10 -1.16 -3.46
CA ALA A 48 8.67 -1.01 -4.85
C ALA A 48 7.14 -0.96 -4.92
N ASP A 49 6.46 -1.87 -4.23
CA ASP A 49 5.00 -1.89 -4.13
C ASP A 49 4.47 -0.60 -3.48
N LEU A 50 5.10 -0.15 -2.40
CA LEU A 50 4.72 1.11 -1.72
C LEU A 50 4.86 2.33 -2.64
N GLN A 51 5.95 2.42 -3.40
CA GLN A 51 6.17 3.51 -4.36
C GLN A 51 5.16 3.49 -5.50
N GLU A 52 4.82 2.29 -5.99
CA GLU A 52 3.82 2.11 -7.04
C GLU A 52 2.43 2.57 -6.59
N GLU A 53 2.01 2.18 -5.39
CA GLU A 53 0.70 2.56 -4.84
C GLU A 53 0.62 4.07 -4.55
N LEU A 54 1.69 4.65 -4.00
CA LEU A 54 1.78 6.12 -3.83
C LEU A 54 1.70 6.85 -5.18
N GLY A 55 2.25 6.28 -6.26
CA GLY A 55 2.19 6.88 -7.59
C GLY A 55 0.79 6.90 -8.22
N LYS A 56 -0.09 5.96 -7.85
CA LYS A 56 -1.44 5.79 -8.40
C LYS A 56 -2.54 6.40 -7.53
N CYS A 57 -2.28 6.60 -6.24
CA CYS A 57 -3.29 7.07 -5.29
C CYS A 57 -3.76 8.51 -5.58
N GLN A 58 -5.02 8.81 -5.23
CA GLN A 58 -5.56 10.18 -5.21
C GLN A 58 -5.39 10.85 -3.84
N SER A 59 -5.13 10.04 -2.82
CA SER A 59 -5.05 10.35 -1.40
C SER A 59 -4.29 9.21 -0.72
N PHE A 60 -3.47 9.48 0.29
CA PHE A 60 -2.80 8.45 1.08
C PHE A 60 -2.74 8.82 2.57
N TYR A 61 -2.90 7.81 3.42
CA TYR A 61 -2.68 7.91 4.84
C TYR A 61 -1.73 6.82 5.31
N ILE A 62 -0.61 7.21 5.90
CA ILE A 62 0.36 6.28 6.48
C ILE A 62 0.26 6.39 8.00
N SER A 63 -0.15 5.29 8.63
CA SER A 63 -0.15 5.12 10.09
C SER A 63 0.91 4.10 10.47
N VAL A 64 1.99 4.56 11.08
CA VAL A 64 3.12 3.73 11.46
C VAL A 64 3.60 4.05 12.87
N ALA A 65 4.07 3.03 13.58
CA ALA A 65 4.57 3.17 14.95
C ALA A 65 5.95 3.83 15.02
N PHE A 66 6.77 3.66 13.97
CA PHE A 66 8.10 4.24 13.90
C PHE A 66 8.53 4.44 12.45
N ILE A 67 9.34 5.47 12.22
CA ILE A 67 9.94 5.76 10.93
C ILE A 67 11.32 6.39 11.12
N ILE A 68 12.28 5.99 10.29
CA ILE A 68 13.64 6.54 10.25
C ILE A 68 13.82 7.47 9.05
N GLN A 69 14.75 8.41 9.15
CA GLN A 69 15.02 9.40 8.11
C GLN A 69 15.38 8.75 6.76
N SER A 70 16.18 7.68 6.78
CA SER A 70 16.51 6.93 5.57
C SER A 70 15.27 6.28 4.94
N GLY A 71 14.29 5.85 5.74
CA GLY A 71 13.01 5.33 5.26
C GLY A 71 12.17 6.39 4.55
N ILE A 72 12.08 7.60 5.11
CA ILE A 72 11.37 8.73 4.47
C ILE A 72 12.05 9.11 3.15
N ALA A 73 13.38 9.11 3.11
CA ALA A 73 14.13 9.47 1.91
C ALA A 73 13.77 8.59 0.71
N LEU A 74 13.46 7.31 0.94
CA LEU A 74 13.12 6.35 -0.10
C LEU A 74 11.76 6.63 -0.77
N ILE A 75 10.83 7.29 -0.07
CA ILE A 75 9.51 7.65 -0.61
C ILE A 75 9.39 9.16 -0.90
N LYS A 76 10.47 9.92 -0.77
CA LYS A 76 10.46 11.39 -0.94
C LYS A 76 10.02 11.82 -2.34
N SER A 77 10.48 11.14 -3.38
CA SER A 77 10.14 11.47 -4.77
C SER A 77 8.63 11.28 -5.05
N PRO A 78 8.02 10.12 -4.74
CA PRO A 78 6.56 9.95 -4.82
C PRO A 78 5.78 11.02 -4.03
N LEU A 79 6.21 11.33 -2.79
CA LEU A 79 5.56 12.35 -1.97
C LEU A 79 5.63 13.75 -2.59
N PHE A 80 6.78 14.11 -3.19
CA PHE A 80 6.94 15.37 -3.89
C PHE A 80 6.03 15.46 -5.11
N TYR A 81 5.91 14.39 -5.88
CA TYR A 81 5.03 14.34 -7.05
C TYR A 81 3.54 14.47 -6.68
N LEU A 82 3.12 13.85 -5.59
CA LEU A 82 1.76 14.01 -5.05
C LEU A 82 1.52 15.46 -4.60
N MET A 83 2.51 16.10 -3.99
CA MET A 83 2.44 17.51 -3.61
C MET A 83 2.31 18.45 -4.81
N ASP A 84 3.08 18.20 -5.88
CA ASP A 84 3.01 18.97 -7.14
C ASP A 84 1.63 18.85 -7.82
N LYS A 85 0.99 17.68 -7.70
CA LYS A 85 -0.40 17.44 -8.12
C LYS A 85 -1.47 18.09 -7.23
N GLY A 86 -1.08 18.75 -6.14
CA GLY A 86 -2.01 19.35 -5.18
C GLY A 86 -2.69 18.34 -4.24
N ILE A 87 -2.22 17.10 -4.20
CA ILE A 87 -2.70 16.07 -3.27
C ILE A 87 -2.04 16.35 -1.90
N ARG A 88 -2.82 16.97 -1.01
CA ARG A 88 -2.36 17.42 0.32
C ARG A 88 -2.74 16.43 1.41
N GLU A 89 -1.88 15.46 1.73
CA GLU A 89 -2.18 14.47 2.79
C GLU A 89 -1.08 14.28 3.84
N LYS A 90 -1.47 13.64 4.96
CA LYS A 90 -0.78 13.63 6.27
C LYS A 90 -0.19 12.25 6.56
N ILE A 91 1.07 12.21 6.98
CA ILE A 91 1.67 11.02 7.60
C ILE A 91 1.42 11.13 9.10
N LEU A 92 0.67 10.18 9.69
CA LEU A 92 0.50 10.10 11.14
C LEU A 92 1.51 9.11 11.72
N ILE A 93 2.39 9.61 12.58
CA ILE A 93 3.36 8.81 13.30
C ILE A 93 2.87 8.66 14.75
N SER A 94 2.47 7.44 15.11
CA SER A 94 2.13 7.11 16.50
C SER A 94 3.42 6.70 17.23
N LEU A 95 4.07 7.67 17.87
CA LEU A 95 5.36 7.46 18.53
C LEU A 95 5.20 6.62 19.81
N ILE A 96 5.23 5.28 19.69
CA ILE A 96 5.14 4.38 20.86
C ILE A 96 6.50 4.17 21.54
N LEU A 97 7.61 4.47 20.84
CA LEU A 97 8.95 4.11 21.29
C LEU A 97 9.44 4.93 22.50
N THR A 98 8.97 6.18 22.69
CA THR A 98 9.42 7.02 23.82
C THR A 98 8.99 6.47 25.18
N LEU A 99 7.88 5.71 25.25
CA LEU A 99 7.39 5.18 26.52
C LEU A 99 8.12 3.91 26.97
N MET A 100 8.76 3.17 26.05
CA MET A 100 9.40 1.89 26.36
C MET A 100 10.84 2.03 26.86
N PHE A 101 11.49 3.18 26.65
CA PHE A 101 12.83 3.46 27.17
C PHE A 101 12.84 4.11 28.56
N LEU A 102 11.69 4.50 29.11
CA LEU A 102 11.59 5.06 30.47
C LEU A 102 11.30 3.99 31.55
N LEU A 103 11.07 2.74 31.13
CA LEU A 103 10.67 1.62 32.00
C LEU A 103 11.69 0.44 31.99
N LEU A 104 12.87 0.66 31.41
CA LEU A 104 14.02 -0.26 31.49
C LEU A 104 15.21 0.43 32.17
#